data_AF-A0A6J8EFJ3-F1
#
_entry.id   AF-A0A6J8EFJ3-F1
#
_cell.length_a   1.000
_cell.length_b   1.000
_cell.length_c   1.000
_cell.angle_alpha   90.00
_cell.angle_beta   90.00
_cell.angle_gamma   90.00
#
_symmetry.space_group_name_H-M   'P 1'
#
loop_
_entity.id
_entity.type
_entity.pdbx_description
1 polymer ?
#
loop_
_entity_poly.entity_id
_entity_poly.type
_entity_poly.pdbx_seq_one_letter_code
_entity_poly.pdbx_strand_id
1 'polypeptide(L)'
;MEKRILELERKFENCALKEKCYHGFGLCGVDNLALQKKCGQSSVHVNGKFGCEKALDGIKDNFMHTKDGYNVFGVYYGEAYPYWWVDLGNNCKVKRIKIYNRTYCCGERLHDLEITIGKTLSEMKFCARFTGPASTGQVLNMNCKIPTAARYVKLMIMDRSVHNWLHVAEVEVFAD
;
A
#
# COMPACT_ATOMS: atom_id res chain seq x y z
N MET A 1 -20.59 29.46 16.37
CA MET A 1 -19.33 29.15 15.65
C MET A 1 -18.77 27.80 16.09
N GLU A 2 -18.80 27.48 17.38
CA GLU A 2 -18.28 26.23 17.97
C GLU A 2 -18.97 24.94 17.51
N LYS A 3 -20.30 24.93 17.31
CA LYS A 3 -21.00 23.73 16.79
C LYS A 3 -20.50 23.27 15.41
N ARG A 4 -20.05 24.21 14.56
CA ARG A 4 -19.55 23.91 13.21
C ARG A 4 -18.11 23.37 13.23
N ILE A 5 -17.33 23.78 14.23
CA ILE A 5 -15.97 23.26 14.48
C ILE A 5 -16.08 21.82 15.02
N LEU A 6 -16.95 21.57 15.99
CA LEU A 6 -17.24 20.23 16.50
C LEU A 6 -17.78 19.28 15.43
N GLU A 7 -18.60 19.74 14.48
CA GLU A 7 -19.09 18.91 13.36
C GLU A 7 -18.02 18.62 12.30
N LEU A 8 -17.09 19.54 12.09
CA LEU A 8 -15.92 19.33 11.24
C LEU A 8 -14.92 18.36 11.90
N GLU A 9 -14.72 18.47 13.21
CA GLU A 9 -13.93 17.54 14.03
C GLU A 9 -14.57 16.14 14.08
N ARG A 10 -15.91 16.05 14.09
CA ARG A 10 -16.64 14.76 14.00
C ARG A 10 -16.53 14.08 12.63
N LYS A 11 -16.28 14.83 11.55
CA LYS A 11 -15.99 14.26 10.21
C LYS A 11 -14.59 13.66 10.09
N PHE A 12 -13.75 13.84 11.10
CA PHE A 12 -12.46 13.17 11.28
C PHE A 12 -12.58 12.04 12.32
N GLU A 13 -13.65 11.23 12.28
CA GLU A 13 -13.71 9.96 13.03
C GLU A 13 -12.41 9.17 12.78
N ASN A 14 -11.50 9.34 13.72
CA ASN A 14 -10.10 8.98 13.60
C ASN A 14 -10.00 7.45 13.45
N CYS A 15 -9.19 6.99 12.50
CA CYS A 15 -8.68 5.61 12.48
C CYS A 15 -8.16 5.16 13.86
N ALA A 16 -7.63 6.11 14.64
CA ALA A 16 -7.09 5.90 15.98
C ALA A 16 -8.15 5.63 17.07
N LEU A 17 -9.45 5.84 16.84
CA LEU A 17 -10.48 5.64 17.89
C LEU A 17 -11.05 4.21 17.96
N LYS A 18 -10.46 3.26 17.21
CA LYS A 18 -10.57 1.84 17.54
C LYS A 18 -9.21 1.30 18.00
N GLU A 19 -8.62 1.97 18.99
CA GLU A 19 -7.73 1.31 19.95
C GLU A 19 -8.44 0.04 20.44
N LYS A 20 -8.11 -1.12 19.87
CA LYS A 20 -8.27 -2.37 20.63
C LYS A 20 -7.07 -2.44 21.56
N CYS A 21 -7.12 -1.65 22.63
CA CYS A 21 -6.34 -1.92 23.82
C CYS A 21 -6.76 -3.31 24.30
N TYR A 22 -6.01 -4.35 23.92
CA TYR A 22 -6.12 -5.65 24.57
C TYR A 22 -5.83 -5.41 26.05
N HIS A 23 -6.88 -5.41 26.86
CA HIS A 23 -6.78 -5.24 28.30
C HIS A 23 -5.92 -6.38 28.84
N GLY A 24 -4.69 -6.07 29.23
CA GLY A 24 -3.77 -7.05 29.81
C GLY A 24 -2.29 -6.63 29.88
N PHE A 25 -1.77 -5.83 28.94
CA PHE A 25 -0.32 -5.59 28.84
C PHE A 25 0.14 -4.17 28.45
N GLY A 26 -0.68 -3.14 28.64
CA GLY A 26 -0.19 -1.74 28.73
C GLY A 26 0.61 -1.17 27.55
N LEU A 27 0.48 -1.72 26.33
CA LEU A 27 1.13 -1.18 25.13
C LEU A 27 0.06 -0.74 24.13
N CYS A 28 -0.20 0.57 24.07
CA CYS A 28 -0.96 1.19 22.99
C CYS A 28 0.02 1.42 21.82
N GLY A 29 0.12 0.45 20.91
CA GLY A 29 0.99 0.52 19.74
C GLY A 29 0.32 1.21 18.56
N VAL A 30 1.12 1.82 17.69
CA VAL A 30 0.64 2.37 16.41
C VAL A 30 0.24 1.20 15.51
N ASP A 31 -1.04 0.82 15.53
CA ASP A 31 -1.54 -0.32 14.77
C ASP A 31 -1.29 -0.15 13.26
N ASN A 32 -0.83 -1.23 12.61
CA ASN A 32 -0.83 -1.31 11.15
C ASN A 32 -2.28 -1.25 10.66
N LEU A 33 -2.68 -0.10 10.12
CA LEU A 33 -4.04 0.16 9.66
C LEU A 33 -4.43 -0.66 8.43
N ALA A 34 -3.47 -1.26 7.73
CA ALA A 34 -3.69 -2.00 6.49
C ALA A 34 -3.90 -3.51 6.72
N LEU A 35 -3.56 -4.03 7.91
CA LEU A 35 -3.63 -5.46 8.22
C LEU A 35 -5.04 -6.02 7.98
N GLN A 36 -5.14 -7.08 7.18
CA GLN A 36 -6.37 -7.80 6.83
C GLN A 36 -7.48 -6.92 6.24
N LYS A 37 -7.11 -5.77 5.64
CA LYS A 37 -8.07 -4.89 4.97
C LYS A 37 -8.42 -5.36 3.57
N LYS A 38 -9.50 -4.79 3.03
CA LYS A 38 -9.90 -5.02 1.65
C LYS A 38 -8.90 -4.34 0.71
N CYS A 39 -8.51 -5.04 -0.35
CA CYS A 39 -7.55 -4.54 -1.33
C CYS A 39 -7.98 -4.85 -2.76
N GLY A 40 -7.21 -4.37 -3.71
CA GLY A 40 -7.23 -4.80 -5.09
C GLY A 40 -5.90 -4.54 -5.78
N GLN A 41 -5.70 -5.15 -6.94
CA GLN A 41 -4.54 -4.93 -7.80
C GLN A 41 -4.97 -4.93 -9.27
N SER A 42 -4.16 -4.32 -10.14
CA SER A 42 -4.42 -4.18 -11.58
C SER A 42 -4.65 -5.51 -12.28
N SER A 43 -3.88 -6.52 -11.91
CA SER A 43 -3.96 -7.87 -12.42
C SER A 43 -3.34 -8.84 -11.42
N VAL A 44 -3.58 -10.15 -11.57
CA VAL A 44 -2.97 -11.19 -10.75
C VAL A 44 -2.05 -12.03 -11.62
N HIS A 45 -0.90 -12.45 -11.08
CA HIS A 45 -0.03 -13.46 -11.68
C HIS A 45 -0.84 -14.64 -12.24
N VAL A 46 -0.44 -15.17 -13.40
CA VAL A 46 -1.17 -16.24 -14.12
C VAL A 46 -1.50 -17.47 -13.28
N ASN A 47 -0.72 -17.75 -12.23
CA ASN A 47 -0.96 -18.87 -11.32
C ASN A 47 -2.08 -18.62 -10.29
N GLY A 48 -2.63 -17.40 -10.21
CA GLY A 48 -3.73 -17.02 -9.32
C GLY A 48 -3.38 -16.92 -7.82
N LYS A 49 -2.20 -17.40 -7.40
CA LYS A 49 -1.77 -17.52 -6.00
C LYS A 49 -1.23 -16.23 -5.36
N PHE A 50 -1.25 -15.12 -6.07
CA PHE A 50 -0.54 -13.89 -5.72
C PHE A 50 -1.48 -12.69 -5.56
N GLY A 51 -2.62 -12.92 -4.89
CA GLY A 51 -3.64 -11.92 -4.65
C GLY A 51 -3.16 -10.76 -3.78
N CYS A 52 -3.95 -9.69 -3.77
CA CYS A 52 -3.59 -8.42 -3.15
C CYS A 52 -3.45 -8.53 -1.63
N GLU A 53 -4.15 -9.49 -1.02
CA GLU A 53 -4.22 -9.75 0.41
C GLU A 53 -2.88 -10.16 1.00
N LYS A 54 -1.98 -10.72 0.16
CA LYS A 54 -0.62 -11.08 0.58
C LYS A 54 0.21 -9.89 1.01
N ALA A 55 -0.11 -8.68 0.54
CA ALA A 55 0.55 -7.47 1.00
C ALA A 55 0.02 -6.98 2.37
N LEU A 56 -0.98 -7.65 2.96
CA LEU A 56 -1.71 -7.21 4.15
C LEU A 56 -1.93 -8.34 5.16
N ASP A 57 -1.25 -9.48 5.02
CA ASP A 57 -1.51 -10.66 5.83
C ASP A 57 -0.56 -10.78 7.03
N GLY A 58 0.43 -9.87 7.14
CA GLY A 58 1.43 -9.85 8.19
C GLY A 58 2.62 -10.77 7.94
N ILE A 59 2.67 -11.47 6.79
CA ILE A 59 3.71 -12.45 6.44
C ILE A 59 4.70 -11.84 5.45
N LYS A 60 5.84 -11.37 5.97
CA LYS A 60 6.87 -10.64 5.20
C LYS A 60 7.72 -11.51 4.26
N ASP A 61 7.52 -12.83 4.29
CA ASP A 61 8.24 -13.80 3.47
C ASP A 61 7.41 -14.33 2.28
N ASN A 62 6.16 -13.89 2.15
CA ASN A 62 5.36 -14.11 0.94
C ASN A 62 5.23 -12.78 0.16
N PHE A 63 4.52 -12.75 -0.96
CA PHE A 63 4.29 -11.50 -1.70
C PHE A 63 3.04 -11.57 -2.59
N MET A 64 2.41 -10.42 -2.83
CA MET A 64 1.49 -10.25 -3.96
C MET A 64 2.29 -10.02 -5.24
N HIS A 65 1.69 -10.30 -6.40
CA HIS A 65 2.36 -10.14 -7.69
C HIS A 65 1.33 -9.90 -8.79
N THR A 66 1.55 -8.86 -9.61
CA THR A 66 0.74 -8.61 -10.82
C THR A 66 1.01 -9.64 -11.91
N LYS A 67 0.29 -9.60 -13.04
CA LYS A 67 0.52 -10.58 -14.10
C LYS A 67 1.96 -10.58 -14.59
N ASP A 68 2.43 -11.77 -14.91
CA ASP A 68 3.63 -12.05 -15.67
C ASP A 68 3.26 -12.92 -16.88
N GLY A 69 4.07 -12.85 -17.93
CA GLY A 69 3.87 -13.65 -19.11
C GLY A 69 5.16 -13.75 -19.91
N TYR A 70 5.19 -14.64 -20.89
CA TYR A 70 6.27 -14.77 -21.85
C TYR A 70 5.69 -15.02 -23.24
N ASN A 71 6.34 -14.50 -24.28
CA ASN A 71 5.92 -14.74 -25.66
C ASN A 71 6.57 -16.02 -26.23
N VAL A 72 6.22 -16.39 -27.46
CA VAL A 72 6.79 -17.57 -28.15
C VAL A 72 8.32 -17.53 -28.30
N PHE A 73 8.93 -16.36 -28.14
CA PHE A 73 10.38 -16.16 -28.19
C PHE A 73 11.04 -16.10 -26.80
N GLY A 74 10.29 -16.40 -25.72
CA GLY A 74 10.80 -16.40 -24.35
C GLY A 74 11.02 -15.00 -23.74
N VAL A 75 10.48 -13.94 -24.36
CA VAL A 75 10.57 -12.58 -23.81
C VAL A 75 9.48 -12.42 -22.76
N TYR A 76 9.90 -12.12 -21.52
CA TYR A 76 8.99 -11.86 -20.42
C TYR A 76 8.35 -10.48 -20.53
N TYR A 77 7.05 -10.39 -20.24
CA TYR A 77 6.31 -9.15 -20.16
C TYR A 77 5.41 -9.12 -18.93
N GLY A 78 5.09 -7.92 -18.48
CA GLY A 78 4.16 -7.63 -17.38
C GLY A 78 3.04 -6.73 -17.88
N GLU A 79 2.86 -5.56 -17.27
CA GLU A 79 1.90 -4.55 -17.72
C GLU A 79 2.41 -3.13 -17.62
N ALA A 80 1.76 -2.23 -18.35
CA ALA A 80 1.95 -0.80 -18.15
C ALA A 80 1.23 -0.38 -16.87
N TYR A 81 1.93 0.41 -16.05
CA TYR A 81 1.39 0.98 -14.84
C TYR A 81 0.71 0.01 -13.84
N PRO A 82 1.35 -1.10 -13.45
CA PRO A 82 0.78 -2.02 -12.47
C PRO A 82 0.55 -1.29 -11.14
N TYR A 83 -0.57 -1.59 -10.50
CA TYR A 83 -0.94 -0.94 -9.25
C TYR A 83 -1.58 -1.90 -8.26
N TRP A 84 -1.52 -1.50 -6.99
CA TRP A 84 -2.21 -2.12 -5.88
C TRP A 84 -2.80 -1.05 -4.99
N TRP A 85 -3.91 -1.34 -4.33
CA TRP A 85 -4.51 -0.45 -3.36
C TRP A 85 -5.11 -1.19 -2.18
N VAL A 86 -5.23 -0.48 -1.05
CA VAL A 86 -5.94 -0.92 0.15
C VAL A 86 -7.00 0.09 0.56
N ASP A 87 -8.14 -0.40 1.02
CA ASP A 87 -9.21 0.33 1.69
C ASP A 87 -9.07 0.14 3.20
N LEU A 88 -8.62 1.18 3.91
CA LEU A 88 -8.42 1.18 5.37
C LEU A 88 -9.75 1.02 6.14
N GLY A 89 -10.89 1.22 5.47
CA GLY A 89 -12.24 1.13 6.01
C GLY A 89 -12.77 2.47 6.55
N ASN A 90 -11.90 3.32 7.07
CA ASN A 90 -12.23 4.66 7.61
C ASN A 90 -11.28 5.73 7.05
N ASN A 91 -11.62 6.99 7.23
CA ASN A 91 -10.71 8.10 6.92
C ASN A 91 -9.66 8.23 8.03
N CYS A 92 -8.39 8.09 7.67
CA CYS A 92 -7.27 8.01 8.59
C CYS A 92 -6.26 9.11 8.21
N LYS A 93 -5.65 9.78 9.19
CA LYS A 93 -4.60 10.78 8.93
C LYS A 93 -3.29 10.07 8.58
N VAL A 94 -3.22 9.50 7.38
CA VAL A 94 -2.08 8.70 6.92
C VAL A 94 -0.82 9.56 6.90
N LYS A 95 0.24 9.06 7.53
CA LYS A 95 1.53 9.75 7.63
C LYS A 95 2.68 8.93 7.09
N ARG A 96 2.73 7.64 7.46
CA ARG A 96 3.86 6.77 7.15
C ARG A 96 3.36 5.47 6.57
N ILE A 97 4.03 5.01 5.52
CA ILE A 97 3.76 3.77 4.82
C ILE A 97 5.08 3.00 4.76
N LYS A 98 5.10 1.77 5.26
CA LYS A 98 6.23 0.85 5.11
C LYS A 98 5.90 -0.15 4.02
N ILE A 99 6.83 -0.35 3.09
CA ILE A 99 6.68 -1.30 2.00
C ILE A 99 7.83 -2.29 2.10
N TYR A 100 7.51 -3.55 2.34
CA TYR A 100 8.47 -4.64 2.38
C TYR A 100 8.56 -5.21 0.97
N ASN A 101 9.74 -5.16 0.37
CA ASN A 101 9.98 -5.74 -0.94
C ASN A 101 10.15 -7.26 -0.85
N ARG A 102 10.02 -7.94 -1.98
CA ARG A 102 10.23 -9.38 -2.12
C ARG A 102 11.62 -9.80 -1.60
N THR A 103 11.67 -10.86 -0.80
CA THR A 103 12.85 -11.22 0.03
C THR A 103 13.84 -12.20 -0.62
N TYR A 104 13.44 -12.93 -1.66
CA TYR A 104 14.30 -13.99 -2.24
C TYR A 104 14.97 -13.62 -3.57
N CYS A 105 14.31 -12.85 -4.44
CA CYS A 105 14.87 -12.40 -5.70
C CYS A 105 14.14 -11.16 -6.19
N CYS A 106 14.66 -10.61 -7.29
CA CYS A 106 13.89 -9.79 -8.20
C CYS A 106 13.45 -8.45 -7.59
N GLY A 107 14.11 -8.02 -6.50
CA GLY A 107 13.74 -6.80 -5.78
C GLY A 107 13.81 -5.55 -6.65
N GLU A 108 14.64 -5.56 -7.69
CA GLU A 108 14.82 -4.47 -8.63
C GLU A 108 13.56 -4.13 -9.44
N ARG A 109 12.61 -5.06 -9.55
CA ARG A 109 11.32 -4.83 -10.22
C ARG A 109 10.42 -3.84 -9.48
N LEU A 110 10.69 -3.57 -8.20
CA LEU A 110 10.07 -2.45 -7.50
C LEU A 110 10.87 -1.18 -7.78
N HIS A 111 10.40 -0.39 -8.75
CA HIS A 111 11.01 0.87 -9.17
C HIS A 111 9.92 1.88 -9.56
N ASP A 112 10.32 3.15 -9.75
CA ASP A 112 9.44 4.23 -10.23
C ASP A 112 8.08 4.30 -9.53
N LEU A 113 8.06 4.01 -8.24
CA LEU A 113 6.84 3.85 -7.46
C LEU A 113 6.30 5.21 -7.04
N GLU A 114 5.07 5.49 -7.40
CA GLU A 114 4.27 6.57 -6.84
C GLU A 114 3.28 6.02 -5.82
N ILE A 115 3.21 6.71 -4.68
CA ILE A 115 2.26 6.42 -3.62
C ILE A 115 1.27 7.56 -3.57
N THR A 116 0.00 7.23 -3.73
CA THR A 116 -1.10 8.18 -3.63
C THR A 116 -2.07 7.77 -2.53
N ILE A 117 -2.72 8.75 -1.92
CA ILE A 117 -3.70 8.55 -0.85
C ILE A 117 -4.93 9.42 -1.10
N GLY A 118 -6.12 8.94 -0.73
CA GLY A 118 -7.37 9.66 -1.00
C GLY A 118 -8.54 9.14 -0.19
N LYS A 119 -9.63 9.90 -0.15
CA LYS A 119 -10.90 9.46 0.48
C LYS A 119 -11.67 8.49 -0.42
N THR A 120 -11.45 8.58 -1.72
CA THR A 120 -12.01 7.72 -2.76
C THR A 120 -10.91 7.40 -3.78
N LEU A 121 -11.08 6.33 -4.57
CA LEU A 121 -10.14 5.96 -5.63
C LEU A 121 -10.12 6.96 -6.81
N SER A 122 -11.13 7.83 -6.94
CA SER A 122 -11.18 8.90 -7.96
C SER A 122 -10.50 10.19 -7.53
N GLU A 123 -10.26 10.40 -6.23
CA GLU A 123 -9.70 11.63 -5.65
C GLU A 123 -8.40 11.34 -4.88
N MET A 124 -7.47 10.67 -5.56
CA MET A 124 -6.16 10.33 -5.00
C MET A 124 -5.18 11.50 -5.14
N LYS A 125 -4.40 11.77 -4.10
CA LYS A 125 -3.38 12.81 -4.06
C LYS A 125 -2.01 12.20 -3.83
N PHE A 126 -0.97 12.84 -4.37
CA PHE A 126 0.41 12.46 -4.16
C PHE A 126 0.78 12.44 -2.66
N CYS A 127 1.32 11.32 -2.18
CA CYS A 127 1.89 11.17 -0.85
C CYS A 127 3.42 11.18 -0.93
N ALA A 128 4.00 10.24 -1.68
CA ALA A 128 5.43 10.05 -1.78
C ALA A 128 5.82 9.36 -3.11
N ARG A 129 7.12 9.41 -3.43
CA ARG A 129 7.70 8.75 -4.61
C ARG A 129 8.99 8.03 -4.23
N PHE A 130 9.21 6.88 -4.84
CA PHE A 130 10.47 6.16 -4.81
C PHE A 130 10.93 5.95 -6.26
N THR A 131 12.09 6.49 -6.61
CA THR A 131 12.63 6.35 -7.99
C THR A 131 13.12 4.94 -8.27
N GLY A 132 13.67 4.27 -7.24
CA GLY A 132 14.20 2.91 -7.38
C GLY A 132 15.45 2.82 -8.26
N PRO A 133 15.82 1.58 -8.65
CA PRO A 133 15.19 0.32 -8.23
C PRO A 133 15.48 -0.03 -6.77
N ALA A 134 14.61 -0.84 -6.15
CA ALA A 134 14.84 -1.36 -4.81
C ALA A 134 15.81 -2.56 -4.82
N SER A 135 16.44 -2.85 -3.68
CA SER A 135 17.16 -4.12 -3.47
C SER A 135 16.20 -5.23 -3.02
N THR A 136 16.59 -6.49 -3.25
CA THR A 136 15.88 -7.66 -2.70
C THR A 136 15.80 -7.56 -1.17
N GLY A 137 14.59 -7.72 -0.62
CA GLY A 137 14.30 -7.61 0.81
C GLY A 137 14.33 -6.19 1.38
N GLN A 138 14.53 -5.16 0.55
CA GLN A 138 14.56 -3.79 1.04
C GLN A 138 13.21 -3.38 1.64
N VAL A 139 13.25 -2.67 2.77
CA VAL A 139 12.08 -2.04 3.37
C VAL A 139 12.11 -0.54 3.08
N LEU A 140 11.12 -0.06 2.33
CA LEU A 140 10.96 1.36 2.05
C LEU A 140 10.12 2.01 3.16
N ASN A 141 10.65 3.08 3.76
CA ASN A 141 9.95 3.89 4.76
C ASN A 141 9.50 5.20 4.14
N MET A 142 8.24 5.27 3.72
CA MET A 142 7.69 6.35 2.92
C MET A 142 6.83 7.27 3.78
N ASN A 143 7.25 8.53 3.93
CA ASN A 143 6.49 9.54 4.64
C ASN A 143 5.70 10.39 3.64
N CYS A 144 4.41 10.57 3.88
CA CYS A 144 3.61 11.49 3.08
C CYS A 144 4.03 12.92 3.39
N LYS A 145 4.35 13.70 2.36
CA LYS A 145 4.78 15.10 2.51
C LYS A 145 3.74 15.94 3.27
N ILE A 146 2.46 15.63 3.08
CA ILE A 146 1.33 16.29 3.72
C ILE A 146 0.46 15.21 4.37
N PRO A 147 0.38 15.15 5.71
CA PRO A 147 -0.56 14.27 6.40
C PRO A 147 -1.99 14.57 5.92
N THR A 148 -2.64 13.58 5.33
CA THR A 148 -3.94 13.75 4.68
C THR A 148 -4.93 12.72 5.23
N ALA A 149 -6.14 13.17 5.54
CA ALA A 149 -7.25 12.26 5.84
C ALA A 149 -7.59 11.45 4.59
N ALA A 150 -7.27 10.15 4.61
CA ALA A 150 -7.40 9.23 3.50
C ALA A 150 -7.96 7.88 3.97
N ARG A 151 -8.76 7.25 3.12
CA ARG A 151 -9.28 5.89 3.29
C ARG A 151 -8.56 4.90 2.39
N TYR A 152 -8.06 5.36 1.26
CA TYR A 152 -7.36 4.54 0.28
C TYR A 152 -5.89 4.91 0.22
N VAL A 153 -5.04 3.89 0.10
CA VAL A 153 -3.62 4.00 -0.25
C VAL A 153 -3.41 3.21 -1.53
N LYS A 154 -2.72 3.79 -2.52
CA LYS A 154 -2.40 3.13 -3.79
C LYS A 154 -0.91 3.23 -4.08
N LEU A 155 -0.33 2.09 -4.44
CA LEU A 155 1.03 1.91 -4.95
C LEU A 155 0.93 1.71 -6.46
N MET A 156 1.71 2.44 -7.25
CA MET A 156 1.69 2.33 -8.72
C MET A 156 3.10 2.53 -9.28
N ILE A 157 3.57 1.58 -10.08
CA ILE A 157 4.78 1.80 -10.88
C ILE A 157 4.40 2.76 -12.00
N MET A 158 5.16 3.84 -12.17
CA MET A 158 4.84 4.91 -13.11
C MET A 158 5.49 4.73 -14.49
N ASP A 159 6.23 3.64 -14.70
CA ASP A 159 6.70 3.29 -16.03
C ASP A 159 5.55 2.80 -16.92
N ARG A 160 5.52 3.36 -18.13
CA ARG A 160 4.54 3.10 -19.18
C ARG A 160 4.88 1.87 -20.03
N SER A 161 6.09 1.34 -19.90
CA SER A 161 6.49 0.14 -20.62
C SER A 161 5.67 -1.06 -20.17
N VAL A 162 5.61 -2.11 -20.98
CA VAL A 162 4.93 -3.37 -20.63
C VAL A 162 5.84 -4.37 -19.92
N HIS A 163 6.94 -3.91 -19.34
CA HIS A 163 7.93 -4.73 -18.64
C HIS A 163 7.97 -4.43 -17.14
N ASN A 164 6.80 -4.16 -16.54
CA ASN A 164 6.67 -3.88 -15.12
C ASN A 164 5.90 -4.99 -14.39
N TRP A 165 6.41 -5.37 -13.22
CA TRP A 165 5.80 -6.35 -12.33
C TRP A 165 5.77 -5.76 -10.93
N LEU A 166 4.60 -5.32 -10.48
CA LEU A 166 4.47 -4.89 -9.10
C LEU A 166 4.37 -6.13 -8.21
N HIS A 167 5.32 -6.26 -7.30
CA HIS A 167 5.28 -7.22 -6.23
C HIS A 167 5.78 -6.61 -4.92
N VAL A 168 5.03 -6.84 -3.87
CA VAL A 168 5.39 -6.39 -2.52
C VAL A 168 5.06 -7.50 -1.54
N ALA A 169 5.94 -7.66 -0.56
CA ALA A 169 5.79 -8.66 0.47
C ALA A 169 4.75 -8.24 1.51
N GLU A 170 4.81 -6.99 1.96
CA GLU A 170 3.88 -6.45 2.94
C GLU A 170 3.81 -4.92 2.80
N VAL A 171 2.65 -4.34 3.09
CA VAL A 171 2.43 -2.89 3.16
C VAL A 171 1.80 -2.57 4.51
N GLU A 172 2.53 -1.83 5.35
CA GLU A 172 2.02 -1.35 6.63
C GLU A 172 1.70 0.15 6.54
N VAL A 173 0.52 0.55 7.00
CA VAL A 173 0.06 1.95 6.98
C VAL A 173 -0.14 2.47 8.39
N PHE A 174 0.39 3.66 8.69
CA PHE A 174 0.34 4.27 10.02
C PHE A 174 -0.22 5.69 9.94
N ALA A 175 -1.08 6.02 10.90
CA ALA A 175 -1.61 7.36 11.11
C ALA A 175 -0.91 8.08 12.28
N ASP A 176 -1.14 9.39 12.34
CA ASP A 176 -0.90 10.25 13.52
C ASP A 176 -2.11 10.27 14.45
#